data_AF-A0A0N4XUV0-F1
#
_entry.id   AF-A0A0N4XUV0-F1
#
_cell.length_a   1.000
_cell.length_b   1.000
_cell.length_c   1.000
_cell.angle_alpha   90.00
_cell.angle_beta   90.00
_cell.angle_gamma   90.00
#
_symmetry.space_group_name_H-M   'P 1'
#
loop_
_entity.id
_entity.type
_entity.pdbx_description
1 polymer ?
#
loop_
_entity_poly.entity_id
_entity_poly.type
_entity_poly.pdbx_seq_one_letter_code
_entity_poly.pdbx_strand_id
1 'polypeptide(L)'
;MLAKGQCWTMPNDGGYKLTRDNDEKTAVLDSLRQRATLVKEAYGSIEGIKCNEVQGAMYAFPRLELPPRAIEKARSLGQEPDFFYAMQLLESSGVCIVPGSGFGQKKGTYHFRPVPRYYLPDMPLEYCIL
;
A
#
# COMPACT_ATOMS: atom_id res chain seq x y z
N MET A 1 -2.14 2.86 49.67
CA MET A 1 -1.45 1.61 49.31
C MET A 1 -2.36 0.77 48.41
N LEU A 2 -2.01 0.72 47.11
CA LEU A 2 -2.34 -0.28 46.08
C LEU A 2 -3.81 -0.73 45.89
N ALA A 3 -4.54 0.03 45.06
CA ALA A 3 -5.68 -0.49 44.30
C ALA A 3 -5.16 -1.38 43.15
N LYS A 4 -5.44 -2.69 43.20
CA LYS A 4 -5.15 -3.61 42.09
C LYS A 4 -6.17 -3.38 40.98
N GLY A 5 -5.67 -3.08 39.78
CA GLY A 5 -6.48 -2.93 38.57
C GLY A 5 -7.19 -4.23 38.21
N GLN A 6 -8.51 -4.23 38.29
CA GLN A 6 -9.35 -5.26 37.70
C GLN A 6 -9.82 -4.76 36.33
N CYS A 7 -9.33 -5.43 35.30
CA CYS A 7 -9.94 -5.44 33.97
C CYS A 7 -11.39 -5.89 34.13
N TRP A 8 -12.34 -5.08 33.68
CA TRP A 8 -13.76 -5.44 33.64
C TRP A 8 -13.94 -6.63 32.67
N THR A 9 -13.99 -7.84 33.19
CA THR A 9 -14.53 -8.99 32.47
C THR A 9 -16.04 -9.01 32.68
N MET A 10 -16.81 -8.74 31.62
CA MET A 10 -18.27 -8.89 31.62
C MET A 10 -18.66 -10.37 31.78
N PRO A 11 -19.77 -10.69 32.47
CA PRO A 11 -20.22 -12.05 32.67
C PRO A 11 -20.78 -12.64 31.36
N ASN A 12 -20.44 -13.91 31.16
CA ASN A 12 -20.69 -14.74 29.99
C ASN A 12 -22.18 -14.89 29.61
N ASP A 13 -22.63 -14.13 28.61
CA ASP A 13 -23.80 -14.38 27.74
C ASP A 13 -23.36 -14.94 26.35
N GLY A 14 -22.13 -15.46 26.28
CA GLY A 14 -21.25 -15.48 25.11
C GLY A 14 -21.35 -16.62 24.10
N GLY A 15 -22.50 -17.25 23.90
CA GLY A 15 -22.62 -18.33 22.90
C GLY A 15 -22.90 -17.84 21.47
N TYR A 16 -23.84 -16.91 21.32
CA TYR A 16 -24.42 -16.52 20.02
C TYR A 16 -23.79 -15.26 19.42
N LYS A 17 -23.12 -14.45 20.24
CA LYS A 17 -22.52 -13.18 19.82
C LYS A 17 -21.07 -13.34 19.34
N LEU A 18 -20.31 -14.25 19.96
CA LEU A 18 -18.92 -14.53 19.59
C LEU A 18 -18.78 -15.18 18.20
N THR A 19 -19.74 -16.02 17.80
CA THR A 19 -19.75 -16.65 16.47
C THR A 19 -19.99 -15.62 15.38
N ARG A 20 -20.99 -14.76 15.55
CA ARG A 20 -21.29 -13.67 14.61
C ARG A 20 -20.13 -12.67 14.48
N ASP A 21 -19.50 -12.30 15.60
CA ASP A 21 -18.33 -11.41 15.61
C ASP A 21 -17.11 -12.06 14.92
N ASN A 22 -16.94 -13.37 15.03
CA ASN A 22 -15.86 -14.09 14.34
C ASN A 22 -16.15 -14.27 12.84
N ASP A 23 -17.40 -14.48 12.46
CA ASP A 23 -17.79 -14.58 11.05
C ASP A 23 -17.62 -13.22 10.34
N GLU A 24 -18.03 -12.12 10.99
CA GLU A 24 -17.82 -10.75 10.48
C GLU A 24 -16.32 -10.42 10.35
N LYS A 25 -15.49 -10.81 11.33
CA LYS A 25 -14.02 -10.64 11.25
C LYS A 25 -13.41 -11.45 10.13
N THR A 26 -13.80 -12.71 9.98
CA THR A 26 -13.27 -13.61 8.95
C THR A 26 -13.63 -13.09 7.56
N ALA A 27 -14.87 -12.64 7.37
CA ALA A 27 -15.31 -12.04 6.10
C ALA A 27 -14.51 -10.78 5.73
N VAL A 28 -14.21 -9.90 6.71
CA VAL A 28 -13.38 -8.71 6.47
C VAL A 28 -11.95 -9.11 6.13
N LEU A 29 -11.37 -10.07 6.84
CA LEU A 29 -10.01 -10.57 6.58
C LEU A 29 -9.89 -11.24 5.22
N ASP A 30 -10.88 -12.04 4.81
CA ASP A 30 -10.92 -12.68 3.49
C ASP A 30 -11.04 -11.64 2.38
N SER A 31 -11.90 -10.63 2.56
CA SER A 31 -12.01 -9.51 1.63
C SER A 31 -10.70 -8.73 1.50
N LEU A 32 -9.97 -8.52 2.61
CA LEU A 32 -8.67 -7.86 2.59
C LEU A 32 -7.61 -8.72 1.88
N ARG A 33 -7.65 -10.05 2.10
CA ARG A 33 -6.75 -11.00 1.45
C ARG A 33 -6.96 -11.01 -0.06
N GLN A 34 -8.21 -11.05 -0.53
CA GLN A 34 -8.53 -10.97 -1.95
C GLN A 34 -8.00 -9.68 -2.58
N ARG A 35 -8.24 -8.54 -1.93
CA ARG A 35 -7.74 -7.24 -2.40
C ARG A 35 -6.22 -7.18 -2.44
N ALA A 36 -5.53 -7.73 -1.44
CA ALA A 36 -4.07 -7.80 -1.42
C ALA A 36 -3.51 -8.63 -2.57
N THR A 37 -4.13 -9.76 -2.90
CA THR A 37 -3.75 -10.59 -4.05
C THR A 37 -3.92 -9.85 -5.37
N LEU A 38 -5.09 -9.21 -5.58
CA LEU A 38 -5.36 -8.42 -6.79
C LEU A 38 -4.35 -7.28 -6.96
N VAL A 39 -4.02 -6.59 -5.87
CA VAL A 39 -3.03 -5.51 -5.89
C VAL A 39 -1.65 -6.03 -6.27
N LYS A 40 -1.23 -7.17 -5.71
CA LYS A 40 0.05 -7.80 -6.06
C LYS A 40 0.10 -8.18 -7.54
N GLU A 41 -0.96 -8.79 -8.06
CA GLU A 41 -1.06 -9.21 -9.45
C GLU A 41 -1.08 -8.01 -10.41
N ALA A 42 -1.88 -6.98 -10.10
CA ALA A 42 -1.96 -5.76 -10.91
C ALA A 42 -0.64 -4.99 -10.95
N TYR A 43 0.06 -4.85 -9.82
CA TYR A 43 1.38 -4.22 -9.83
C TYR A 43 2.47 -5.11 -10.43
N GLY A 44 2.33 -6.43 -10.33
CA GLY A 44 3.28 -7.38 -10.91
C GLY A 44 3.16 -7.52 -12.43
N SER A 45 2.02 -7.16 -13.02
CA SER A 45 1.83 -7.14 -14.48
C SER A 45 2.37 -5.88 -15.14
N ILE A 46 2.65 -4.83 -14.36
CA ILE A 46 3.18 -3.56 -14.85
C ILE A 46 4.70 -3.65 -14.97
N GLU A 47 5.22 -3.35 -16.15
CA GLU A 47 6.66 -3.29 -16.39
C GLU A 47 7.29 -2.19 -15.52
N GLY A 48 8.42 -2.51 -14.87
CA GLY A 48 9.12 -1.58 -13.99
C GLY A 48 8.56 -1.51 -12.56
N ILE A 49 7.53 -2.28 -12.20
CA ILE A 49 7.03 -2.37 -10.83
C ILE A 49 7.24 -3.79 -10.27
N LYS A 50 7.85 -3.88 -9.08
CA LYS A 50 8.00 -5.13 -8.33
C LYS A 50 7.30 -5.05 -6.99
N CYS A 51 6.23 -5.81 -6.81
CA CYS A 51 5.49 -5.86 -5.55
C CYS A 51 5.77 -7.16 -4.80
N ASN A 52 6.15 -7.04 -3.52
CA ASN A 52 6.22 -8.19 -2.62
C ASN A 52 4.83 -8.61 -2.15
N GLU A 53 4.71 -9.84 -1.65
CA GLU A 53 3.48 -10.32 -1.03
C GLU A 53 3.16 -9.51 0.23
N VAL A 54 1.91 -9.04 0.31
CA VAL A 54 1.40 -8.37 1.51
C VAL A 54 0.97 -9.45 2.49
N GLN A 55 1.88 -9.86 3.37
CA GLN A 55 1.65 -10.91 4.37
C GLN A 55 0.78 -10.43 5.55
N GLY A 56 0.57 -9.12 5.69
CA GLY A 56 -0.27 -8.50 6.73
C GLY A 56 -0.45 -7.00 6.51
N ALA A 57 -1.42 -6.41 7.22
CA ALA A 57 -1.87 -5.02 7.08
C ALA A 57 -2.55 -4.67 5.74
N MET A 58 -2.91 -3.39 5.56
CA MET A 58 -3.70 -2.90 4.42
C MET A 58 -2.84 -2.30 3.28
N TYR A 59 -1.52 -2.30 3.39
CA TYR A 59 -0.64 -1.54 2.49
C TYR A 59 0.40 -2.42 1.81
N ALA A 60 0.47 -2.30 0.49
CA ALA A 60 1.60 -2.78 -0.30
C ALA A 60 2.72 -1.73 -0.33
N PHE A 61 3.95 -2.18 -0.56
CA PHE A 61 5.11 -1.31 -0.75
C PHE A 61 5.87 -1.73 -2.03
N PRO A 62 5.27 -1.54 -3.21
CA PRO A 62 5.91 -1.84 -4.49
C PRO A 62 7.20 -1.03 -4.69
N ARG A 63 8.18 -1.68 -5.31
CA ARG A 63 9.42 -1.07 -5.79
C ARG A 63 9.23 -0.59 -7.22
N LEU A 64 9.68 0.62 -7.48
CA LEU A 64 9.77 1.22 -8.81
C LEU A 64 11.18 1.03 -9.37
N GLU A 65 11.27 0.54 -10.58
CA GLU A 65 12.48 0.50 -11.40
C GLU A 65 12.43 1.68 -12.36
N LEU A 66 12.84 2.86 -11.88
CA LEU A 66 12.81 4.09 -12.66
C LEU A 66 13.97 4.12 -13.68
N PRO A 67 13.72 4.56 -14.92
CA PRO A 67 14.78 4.74 -15.90
C PRO A 67 15.76 5.84 -15.46
N PRO A 68 17.05 5.76 -15.85
CA PRO A 68 18.05 6.76 -15.46
C PRO A 68 17.67 8.20 -15.83
N ARG A 69 16.97 8.38 -16.95
CA ARG A 69 16.48 9.68 -17.42
C ARG A 69 15.51 10.35 -16.44
N ALA A 70 14.60 9.57 -15.85
CA ALA A 70 13.65 10.08 -14.86
C ALA A 70 14.36 10.49 -13.57
N ILE A 71 15.36 9.71 -13.15
CA ILE A 71 16.17 10.00 -11.97
C ILE A 71 16.97 11.30 -12.16
N GLU A 72 17.57 11.49 -13.32
CA GLU A 72 18.30 12.73 -13.66
C GLU A 72 17.38 13.95 -13.70
N LYS A 73 16.18 13.81 -14.29
CA LYS A 73 15.16 14.87 -14.32
C LYS A 73 14.66 15.23 -12.92
N ALA A 74 14.41 14.25 -12.07
CA ALA A 74 14.03 14.50 -10.67
C ALA A 74 15.14 15.26 -9.94
N ARG A 75 16.41 14.85 -10.12
CA ARG A 75 17.56 15.52 -9.52
C ARG A 75 17.77 16.95 -10.03
N SER A 76 17.54 17.22 -11.32
CA SER A 76 17.66 18.58 -11.87
C SER A 76 16.62 19.53 -11.31
N LEU A 77 15.46 19.00 -10.90
CA LEU A 77 14.40 19.73 -10.20
C LEU A 77 14.61 19.81 -8.67
N GLY A 78 15.68 19.21 -8.15
CA GLY A 78 15.95 19.15 -6.71
C GLY A 78 14.97 18.26 -5.93
N GLN A 79 14.33 17.30 -6.61
CA GLN A 79 13.32 16.40 -6.03
C GLN A 79 13.83 14.96 -5.95
N GLU A 80 13.30 14.19 -5.01
CA GLU A 80 13.53 12.75 -4.96
C GLU A 80 12.78 12.04 -6.11
N PRO A 81 13.36 11.01 -6.75
CA PRO A 81 12.73 10.33 -7.89
C PRO A 81 11.35 9.75 -7.59
N ASP A 82 11.09 9.24 -6.37
CA ASP A 82 9.75 8.75 -6.00
C ASP A 82 8.72 9.87 -5.94
N PHE A 83 9.15 11.05 -5.47
CA PHE A 83 8.27 12.21 -5.37
C PHE A 83 7.92 12.72 -6.76
N PHE A 84 8.92 12.79 -7.64
CA PHE A 84 8.71 13.14 -9.04
C PHE A 84 7.73 12.17 -9.72
N TYR A 85 7.91 10.85 -9.52
CA TYR A 85 6.98 9.85 -10.04
C TYR A 85 5.55 10.01 -9.48
N ALA A 86 5.42 10.24 -8.17
CA ALA A 86 4.13 10.45 -7.51
C ALA A 86 3.38 11.68 -8.04
N MET A 87 4.09 12.80 -8.26
CA MET A 87 3.52 14.02 -8.83
C MET A 87 3.08 13.80 -10.28
N GLN A 88 3.92 13.16 -11.10
CA GLN A 88 3.58 12.86 -12.50
C GLN A 88 2.39 11.92 -12.63
N LEU A 89 2.29 10.92 -11.74
CA LEU A 89 1.14 10.03 -11.69
C LEU A 89 -0.13 10.79 -11.30
N LEU A 90 -0.04 11.71 -10.34
CA LEU A 90 -1.16 12.53 -9.92
C LEU A 90 -1.64 13.46 -11.03
N GLU A 91 -0.73 14.13 -11.73
CA GLU A 91 -1.08 15.06 -12.82
C GLU A 91 -1.68 14.35 -14.05
N SER A 92 -1.21 13.14 -14.36
CA SER A 92 -1.68 12.39 -15.53
C SER A 92 -2.97 11.62 -15.28
N SER A 93 -3.05 10.89 -14.15
CA SER A 93 -4.13 9.94 -13.87
C SER A 93 -5.10 10.41 -12.79
N GLY A 94 -4.77 11.47 -12.05
CA GLY A 94 -5.51 11.91 -10.87
C GLY A 94 -5.27 11.03 -9.64
N VAL A 95 -4.37 10.05 -9.72
CA VAL A 95 -4.13 9.08 -8.64
C VAL A 95 -3.04 9.59 -7.71
N CYS A 96 -3.42 9.84 -6.47
CA CYS A 96 -2.48 10.23 -5.42
C CYS A 96 -1.83 8.99 -4.80
N ILE A 97 -0.49 8.92 -4.83
CA ILE A 97 0.30 7.90 -4.13
C ILE A 97 1.24 8.56 -3.14
N VAL A 98 1.62 7.85 -2.08
CA VAL A 98 2.58 8.38 -1.10
C VAL A 98 4.00 7.93 -1.48
N PRO A 99 4.95 8.85 -1.70
CA PRO A 99 6.32 8.50 -2.09
C PRO A 99 7.08 7.80 -0.96
N GLY A 100 7.92 6.83 -1.32
CA GLY A 100 8.73 6.01 -0.41
C GLY A 100 9.81 6.80 0.33
N SER A 101 10.24 7.94 -0.22
CA SER A 101 11.21 8.84 0.41
C SER A 101 10.81 9.28 1.82
N GLY A 102 9.52 9.39 2.11
CA GLY A 102 9.01 9.73 3.45
C GLY A 102 9.06 8.61 4.49
N PHE A 103 9.31 7.35 4.09
CA PHE A 103 9.27 6.18 4.97
C PHE A 103 10.65 5.61 5.31
N GLY A 104 11.72 6.13 4.69
CA GLY A 104 13.06 5.58 4.80
C GLY A 104 13.22 4.34 3.92
N GLN A 105 13.88 4.51 2.78
CA GLN A 105 14.14 3.44 1.81
C GLN A 105 15.64 3.28 1.56
N LYS A 106 16.05 2.11 1.06
CA LYS A 106 17.46 1.85 0.74
C LYS A 106 17.91 2.78 -0.39
N LYS A 107 19.12 3.35 -0.26
CA LYS A 107 19.71 4.23 -1.28
C LYS A 107 19.78 3.51 -2.63
N GLY A 108 19.28 4.18 -3.68
CA GLY A 108 19.21 3.63 -5.04
C GLY A 108 18.01 2.71 -5.31
N THR A 109 17.09 2.57 -4.36
CA THR A 109 15.80 1.90 -4.58
C THR A 109 14.67 2.87 -4.33
N TYR A 110 13.63 2.76 -5.14
CA TYR A 110 12.51 3.67 -5.20
C TYR A 110 11.23 2.90 -4.90
N HIS A 111 10.33 3.46 -4.10
CA HIS A 111 9.11 2.81 -3.66
C HIS A 111 7.95 3.79 -3.53
N PHE A 112 6.73 3.27 -3.51
CA PHE A 112 5.55 4.05 -3.18
C PHE A 112 4.55 3.24 -2.36
N ARG A 113 3.68 3.94 -1.64
CA ARG A 113 2.55 3.35 -0.94
C ARG A 113 1.24 3.76 -1.63
N PRO A 114 0.52 2.81 -2.23
CA PRO A 114 -0.80 3.09 -2.80
C PRO A 114 -1.83 3.27 -1.70
N VAL A 115 -2.82 4.10 -1.99
CA VAL A 115 -4.00 4.28 -1.13
C VAL A 115 -5.04 3.19 -1.47
N PRO A 116 -5.58 2.48 -0.46
CA PRO A 116 -6.39 1.27 -0.68
C PRO A 116 -7.77 1.49 -1.34
N ARG A 117 -8.11 2.75 -1.68
CA ARG A 117 -9.37 3.12 -2.33
C ARG A 117 -9.28 3.08 -3.87
N TYR A 118 -8.10 3.21 -4.44
CA TYR A 118 -7.91 3.27 -5.90
C TYR A 118 -7.39 1.92 -6.39
N TYR A 119 -8.31 1.01 -6.68
CA TYR A 119 -8.02 -0.16 -7.52
C TYR A 119 -7.88 0.36 -8.94
N LEU A 120 -6.73 0.15 -9.57
CA LEU A 120 -6.38 0.71 -10.87
C LEU A 120 -6.50 -0.37 -11.95
N PRO A 121 -7.69 -0.57 -12.55
CA PRO A 121 -7.80 -1.42 -13.74
C PRO A 121 -7.23 -0.73 -15.00
N ASP A 122 -7.05 0.60 -15.00
CA ASP A 122 -6.69 1.37 -16.20
C ASP A 122 -5.47 2.30 -15.96
N MET A 123 -4.33 1.72 -15.57
CA MET A 123 -3.05 2.44 -15.63
C MET A 123 -2.50 2.33 -17.06
N PRO A 124 -2.44 3.41 -17.86
CA PRO A 124 -1.82 3.36 -19.18
C PRO A 124 -0.32 3.03 -19.04
N LEU A 125 0.09 1.89 -19.61
CA LEU A 125 1.47 1.38 -19.62
C LEU A 125 2.51 2.38 -20.14
N GLU A 126 2.08 3.35 -20.96
CA GLU A 126 2.91 4.41 -21.53
C GLU A 126 3.56 5.31 -20.46
N TYR A 127 3.02 5.33 -19.24
CA TYR A 127 3.51 6.18 -18.15
C TYR A 127 4.42 5.45 -17.15
N CYS A 128 4.57 4.13 -17.27
CA CYS A 128 5.47 3.35 -16.41
C CYS A 128 6.95 3.50 -16.79
N ILE A 129 7.23 4.19 -17.90
CA ILE A 129 8.58 4.37 -18.48
C ILE A 129 8.88 5.83 -18.84
N LEU A 130 8.26 6.81 -18.17
CA LEU A 130 8.75 8.20 -18.23
C LEU A 130 10.09 8.33 -17.49
#